data_AF-A0A9D0CSC6-F1
#
_entry.id   AF-A0A9D0CSC6-F1
#
_cell.length_a   1.000
_cell.length_b   1.000
_cell.length_c   1.000
_cell.angle_alpha   90.00
_cell.angle_beta   90.00
_cell.angle_gamma   90.00
#
_symmetry.space_group_name_H-M   'P 1'
#
loop_
_entity.id
_entity.type
_entity.pdbx_description
1 polymer ?
#
loop_
_entity_poly.entity_id
_entity_poly.type
_entity_poly.pdbx_seq_one_letter_code
_entity_poly.pdbx_strand_id
1 'polypeptide(L)'
;MRILFDTNVILDVLLDRKEFVEHSARIMGMVERKAIDGYLSATTITTLDYLISKTRNRKQARSEIRKFLTLFNIAEVNSRVVSLSVNSDFVDFEDAIQYYSAECCGAKGLVTRNTRDYKNTMLP
;
A
#
# COMPACT_ATOMS: atom_id res chain seq x y z
N MET A 1 10.25 -12.21 -2.17
CA MET A 1 10.66 -10.87 -2.65
C MET A 1 9.67 -9.87 -2.08
N ARG A 2 10.15 -8.85 -1.36
CA ARG A 2 9.30 -7.84 -0.70
C ARG A 2 8.78 -6.83 -1.72
N ILE A 3 7.47 -6.67 -1.81
CA ILE A 3 6.83 -5.74 -2.74
C ILE A 3 5.82 -4.91 -1.95
N LEU A 4 5.97 -3.58 -1.99
CA LEU A 4 5.00 -2.68 -1.35
C LEU A 4 3.82 -2.43 -2.30
N PHE A 5 2.61 -2.49 -1.76
CA PHE A 5 1.39 -2.20 -2.48
C PHE A 5 0.90 -0.82 -2.10
N ASP A 6 0.65 0.00 -3.11
CA ASP A 6 -0.05 1.27 -2.96
C ASP A 6 -1.46 1.04 -2.42
N THR A 7 -1.88 1.91 -1.50
CA THR A 7 -3.25 1.98 -0.96
C THR A 7 -4.31 1.88 -2.05
N ASN A 8 -4.11 2.54 -3.20
CA ASN A 8 -5.08 2.50 -4.30
C ASN A 8 -5.30 1.10 -4.87
N VAL A 9 -4.24 0.29 -5.00
CA VAL A 9 -4.32 -1.08 -5.52
C VAL A 9 -5.18 -1.95 -4.60
N ILE A 10 -5.08 -1.73 -3.29
CA ILE A 10 -5.92 -2.42 -2.31
C ILE A 10 -7.37 -1.98 -2.43
N LEU A 11 -7.60 -0.68 -2.60
CA LEU A 11 -8.93 -0.11 -2.78
C LEU A 11 -9.61 -0.58 -4.08
N ASP A 12 -8.85 -0.84 -5.14
CA ASP A 12 -9.42 -1.35 -6.40
C ASP A 12 -10.10 -2.70 -6.20
N VAL A 13 -9.49 -3.59 -5.41
CA VAL A 13 -10.08 -4.89 -5.07
C VAL A 13 -11.21 -4.76 -4.06
N LEU A 14 -11.03 -3.96 -3.01
CA LEU A 14 -12.04 -3.79 -1.95
C LEU A 14 -13.32 -3.14 -2.43
N LEU A 15 -13.22 -2.22 -3.40
CA LEU A 15 -14.32 -1.40 -3.90
C LEU A 15 -14.75 -1.78 -5.32
N ASP A 16 -14.19 -2.85 -5.90
CA ASP A 16 -14.48 -3.33 -7.26
C ASP A 16 -14.34 -2.22 -8.33
N ARG A 17 -13.22 -1.48 -8.30
CA ARG A 17 -12.94 -0.37 -9.23
C ARG A 17 -12.54 -0.93 -10.61
N LYS A 18 -13.50 -0.91 -11.54
CA LYS A 18 -13.45 -1.62 -12.83
C LYS A 18 -12.20 -1.38 -13.69
N GLU A 19 -11.58 -0.22 -13.61
CA GLU A 19 -10.40 0.11 -14.44
C GLU A 19 -9.18 -0.75 -14.11
N PHE A 20 -8.95 -1.07 -12.83
CA PHE A 20 -7.74 -1.75 -12.37
C PHE A 20 -7.99 -3.03 -11.58
N VAL A 21 -9.25 -3.32 -11.21
CA VAL A 21 -9.61 -4.43 -10.31
C VAL A 21 -9.03 -5.78 -10.74
N GLU A 22 -9.05 -6.11 -12.05
CA GLU A 22 -8.53 -7.40 -12.52
C GLU A 22 -7.02 -7.52 -12.31
N HIS A 23 -6.27 -6.46 -12.61
CA HIS A 23 -4.82 -6.42 -12.42
C HIS A 23 -4.46 -6.43 -10.93
N SER A 24 -5.13 -5.60 -10.14
CA SER A 24 -4.95 -5.50 -8.69
C SER A 24 -5.27 -6.82 -7.99
N ALA A 25 -6.36 -7.50 -8.38
CA ALA A 25 -6.72 -8.81 -7.84
C ALA A 25 -5.71 -9.89 -8.23
N ARG A 26 -5.20 -9.88 -9.47
CA ARG A 26 -4.22 -10.87 -9.93
C ARG A 26 -2.92 -10.80 -9.13
N ILE A 27 -2.40 -9.61 -8.89
CA ILE A 27 -1.14 -9.42 -8.14
C ILE A 27 -1.34 -9.63 -6.64
N MET A 28 -2.48 -9.27 -6.07
CA MET A 28 -2.84 -9.63 -4.70
C MET A 28 -2.95 -11.15 -4.53
N GLY A 29 -3.49 -11.87 -5.52
CA GLY A 29 -3.51 -13.33 -5.52
C GLY A 29 -2.11 -13.96 -5.52
N MET A 30 -1.07 -13.26 -5.98
CA MET A 30 0.31 -13.73 -5.86
C MET A 30 0.79 -13.67 -4.40
N VAL A 31 0.34 -12.68 -3.62
CA VAL A 31 0.59 -12.59 -2.18
C VAL A 31 -0.11 -13.74 -1.45
N GLU A 32 -1.38 -13.99 -1.76
CA GLU A 32 -2.15 -15.09 -1.15
C GLU A 32 -1.51 -16.47 -1.39
N ARG A 33 -0.99 -16.69 -2.60
CA ARG A 33 -0.25 -17.91 -2.97
C ARG A 33 1.19 -17.94 -2.47
N LYS A 34 1.63 -16.92 -1.71
CA LYS A 34 3.01 -16.75 -1.19
C LYS A 34 4.08 -16.75 -2.28
N ALA A 35 3.73 -16.35 -3.50
CA ALA A 35 4.69 -16.19 -4.59
C ALA A 35 5.52 -14.89 -4.43
N ILE A 36 4.96 -13.89 -3.75
CA ILE A 36 5.64 -12.64 -3.36
C ILE A 36 5.30 -12.30 -1.91
N ASP A 37 6.20 -11.58 -1.25
CA ASP A 37 5.97 -11.08 0.11
C ASP A 37 5.33 -9.69 0.00
N GLY A 38 4.01 -9.61 0.14
CA GLY A 38 3.28 -8.35 0.07
C GLY A 38 3.48 -7.51 1.33
N TYR A 39 3.70 -6.21 1.14
CA TYR A 39 3.79 -5.21 2.20
C TYR A 39 2.80 -4.07 1.98
N LEU A 40 2.26 -3.53 3.08
CA LEU A 40 1.48 -2.30 3.12
C LEU A 40 2.18 -1.29 4.03
N SER A 41 2.13 0.00 3.69
CA SER A 41 2.54 1.04 4.63
C SER A 41 1.61 1.03 5.86
N ALA A 42 2.14 1.35 7.04
CA ALA A 42 1.32 1.58 8.22
C ALA A 42 0.23 2.65 7.99
N THR A 43 0.51 3.66 7.15
CA THR A 43 -0.49 4.69 6.77
C THR A 43 -1.63 4.12 5.95
N THR A 44 -1.36 3.17 5.04
CA THR A 44 -2.39 2.45 4.27
C THR A 44 -3.42 1.82 5.19
N ILE A 45 -3.02 1.24 6.32
CA ILE A 45 -3.96 0.65 7.30
C ILE A 45 -4.91 1.70 7.88
N THR A 46 -4.38 2.89 8.21
CA THR A 46 -5.21 4.00 8.71
C THR A 46 -6.17 4.54 7.63
N THR A 47 -5.70 4.64 6.39
CA THR A 47 -6.53 5.06 5.24
C THR A 47 -7.65 4.05 4.98
N LEU A 48 -7.37 2.75 5.02
CA LEU A 48 -8.37 1.69 4.89
C LEU A 48 -9.41 1.73 6.03
N ASP A 49 -9.00 1.91 7.28
CA ASP A 49 -9.95 2.03 8.41
C ASP A 49 -10.90 3.21 8.19
N TYR A 50 -10.35 4.36 7.80
CA TYR A 50 -11.13 5.57 7.54
C TYR A 50 -12.14 5.36 6.39
N LEU A 51 -11.68 4.91 5.23
CA LEU A 51 -12.53 4.77 4.04
C LEU A 51 -13.60 3.68 4.20
N ILE A 52 -13.24 2.51 4.75
CA ILE A 52 -14.19 1.41 4.95
C ILE A 52 -15.19 1.78 6.05
N SER A 53 -14.76 2.46 7.12
CA SER A 53 -15.69 2.86 8.18
C SER A 53 -16.70 3.91 7.73
N LYS A 54 -16.33 4.78 6.78
CA LYS A 54 -17.21 5.78 6.16
C LYS A 54 -18.23 5.19 5.19
N THR A 55 -17.84 4.21 4.40
CA THR A 55 -18.70 3.57 3.39
C THR A 55 -19.55 2.44 3.96
N ARG A 56 -19.08 1.83 5.05
CA ARG A 56 -19.73 0.70 5.70
C ARG A 56 -19.92 0.99 7.20
N ASN A 57 -19.10 0.38 8.06
CA ASN A 57 -19.07 0.65 9.49
C ASN A 57 -17.74 0.21 10.11
N ARG A 58 -17.46 0.67 11.34
CA ARG A 58 -16.21 0.37 12.06
C ARG A 58 -15.97 -1.13 12.28
N LYS A 59 -17.02 -1.92 12.53
CA LYS A 59 -16.90 -3.36 12.75
C LYS A 59 -16.42 -4.06 11.48
N GLN A 60 -16.98 -3.70 10.33
CA GLN A 60 -16.56 -4.24 9.04
C GLN A 60 -15.16 -3.76 8.65
N ALA A 61 -14.82 -2.49 8.88
CA ALA A 61 -13.46 -1.96 8.66
C ALA A 61 -12.40 -2.79 9.42
N ARG A 62 -12.61 -3.01 10.72
CA ARG A 62 -11.71 -3.84 11.54
C ARG A 62 -11.72 -5.32 11.16
N SER A 63 -12.79 -5.80 10.53
CA SER A 63 -12.83 -7.16 9.98
C SER A 63 -11.96 -7.28 8.72
N GLU A 64 -12.04 -6.31 7.80
CA GLU A 64 -11.22 -6.30 6.58
C GLU A 64 -9.74 -6.07 6.89
N ILE A 65 -9.41 -5.13 7.79
CA ILE A 65 -8.02 -4.90 8.22
C ILE A 65 -7.40 -6.17 8.80
N ARG A 66 -8.16 -6.94 9.60
CA ARG A 66 -7.67 -8.22 10.12
C ARG A 66 -7.32 -9.20 9.00
N LYS A 67 -8.09 -9.25 7.91
CA LYS A 67 -7.74 -10.08 6.74
C LYS A 67 -6.44 -9.59 6.10
N PHE A 68 -6.28 -8.29 5.89
CA PHE A 68 -5.03 -7.75 5.34
C PHE A 68 -3.83 -8.06 6.22
N LEU A 69 -3.95 -7.98 7.54
CA LEU A 69 -2.88 -8.34 8.47
C LEU A 69 -2.52 -9.84 8.45
N THR A 70 -3.40 -10.72 7.93
CA THR A 70 -3.06 -12.14 7.71
C THR A 70 -2.36 -12.39 6.37
N LEU A 71 -2.52 -11.49 5.41
CA LEU A 71 -2.01 -11.65 4.04
C LEU A 71 -0.74 -10.83 3.78
N PHE A 72 -0.66 -9.63 4.36
CA PHE A 72 0.39 -8.64 4.13
C PHE A 72 1.21 -8.40 5.40
N ASN A 73 2.50 -8.15 5.20
CA ASN A 73 3.34 -7.55 6.22
C ASN A 73 3.14 -6.02 6.25
N ILE A 74 3.51 -5.38 7.36
CA ILE A 74 3.41 -3.93 7.49
C ILE A 74 4.81 -3.31 7.42
N ALA A 75 4.99 -2.37 6.49
CA ALA A 75 6.15 -1.50 6.44
C ALA A 75 6.00 -0.40 7.50
N GLU A 76 6.99 -0.28 8.37
CA GLU A 76 6.99 0.70 9.45
C GLU A 76 7.09 2.13 8.91
N VAL A 77 6.35 3.04 9.56
CA VAL A 77 6.54 4.48 9.40
C VAL A 77 7.09 5.02 10.71
N ASN A 78 8.35 5.43 10.68
CA ASN A 78 9.10 5.94 11.83
C ASN A 78 9.71 7.32 11.50
N SER A 79 10.46 7.90 12.44
CA SER A 79 11.07 9.23 12.27
C SER A 79 11.96 9.34 11.03
N ARG A 80 12.67 8.27 10.66
CA ARG A 80 13.50 8.23 9.45
C ARG A 80 12.63 8.32 8.19
N VAL A 81 11.56 7.52 8.11
CA VAL A 81 10.64 7.55 6.96
C VAL A 81 10.03 8.95 6.79
N VAL A 82 9.56 9.55 7.89
CA VAL A 82 8.98 10.90 7.87
C VAL A 82 10.02 11.94 7.46
N SER A 83 11.24 11.87 8.02
CA SER A 83 12.32 12.80 7.68
C SER A 83 12.71 12.72 6.21
N LEU A 84 12.82 11.53 5.63
CA LEU A 84 13.08 11.37 4.20
C LEU A 84 11.93 11.94 3.36
N SER A 85 10.68 11.65 3.75
CA SER A 85 9.48 12.09 3.03
C SER A 85 9.37 13.62 2.96
N VAL A 86 9.61 14.31 4.08
CA VAL A 86 9.54 15.79 4.15
C VAL A 86 10.61 16.46 3.28
N ASN A 87 11.75 15.81 3.10
CA ASN A 87 12.88 16.36 2.32
C ASN A 87 12.92 15.82 0.88
N SER A 88 11.81 15.26 0.38
CA SER A 88 11.72 14.68 -0.95
C SER A 88 10.98 15.57 -1.93
N ASP A 89 11.13 15.27 -3.22
CA ASP A 89 10.46 15.99 -4.31
C ASP A 89 9.06 15.44 -4.62
N PHE A 90 8.54 14.52 -3.80
CA PHE A 90 7.17 14.02 -3.96
C PHE A 90 6.17 15.15 -3.70
N VAL A 91 5.25 15.35 -4.64
CA VAL A 91 4.16 16.33 -4.50
C VAL A 91 3.10 15.83 -3.50
N ASP A 92 2.79 14.54 -3.56
CA ASP A 92 1.88 13.90 -2.60
C ASP A 92 2.69 13.31 -1.43
N PHE A 93 2.39 13.79 -0.23
CA PHE A 93 3.09 13.37 0.97
C PHE A 93 2.74 11.94 1.40
N GLU A 94 1.55 11.42 1.06
CA GLU A 94 1.21 10.02 1.31
C GLU A 94 2.06 9.09 0.44
N ASP A 95 2.28 9.46 -0.82
CA ASP A 95 3.15 8.72 -1.74
C ASP A 95 4.61 8.77 -1.26
N ALA A 96 5.08 9.91 -0.76
CA ALA A 96 6.40 10.02 -0.14
C ALA A 96 6.57 9.03 1.03
N ILE A 97 5.61 9.02 1.97
CA ILE A 97 5.64 8.13 3.13
C ILE A 97 5.59 6.65 2.69
N GLN A 98 4.70 6.32 1.74
CA GLN A 98 4.63 4.97 1.17
C GLN A 98 5.95 4.55 0.55
N TYR A 99 6.53 5.39 -0.30
CA TYR A 99 7.81 5.12 -0.96
C TYR A 99 8.94 4.89 0.05
N TYR A 100 9.15 5.82 0.98
CA TYR A 100 10.25 5.71 1.94
C TYR A 100 10.02 4.60 2.97
N SER A 101 8.78 4.23 3.28
CA SER A 101 8.49 3.02 4.07
C SER A 101 8.88 1.75 3.30
N ALA A 102 8.65 1.70 1.99
CA ALA A 102 9.06 0.60 1.13
C ALA A 102 10.59 0.49 1.06
N GLU A 103 11.27 1.61 0.83
CA GLU A 103 12.72 1.67 0.78
C GLU A 103 13.35 1.25 2.11
N CYS A 104 12.88 1.81 3.23
CA CYS A 104 13.40 1.48 4.56
C CYS A 104 13.15 0.03 4.97
N CYS A 105 12.06 -0.60 4.51
CA CYS A 105 11.80 -2.02 4.77
C CYS A 105 12.48 -2.95 3.75
N GLY A 106 13.29 -2.42 2.82
CA GLY A 106 14.03 -3.21 1.84
C GLY A 106 13.14 -3.84 0.77
N ALA A 107 12.02 -3.20 0.43
CA ALA A 107 11.21 -3.57 -0.72
C ALA A 107 12.06 -3.57 -2.01
N LYS A 108 11.71 -4.45 -2.94
CA LYS A 108 12.38 -4.61 -4.24
C LYS A 108 11.56 -4.05 -5.40
N GLY A 109 10.37 -3.54 -5.12
CA GLY A 109 9.49 -2.91 -6.08
C GLY A 109 8.21 -2.41 -5.41
N LEU A 110 7.46 -1.61 -6.14
CA LEU A 110 6.21 -1.00 -5.71
C LEU A 110 5.11 -1.25 -6.74
N VAL A 111 3.93 -1.66 -6.27
CA VAL A 111 2.76 -1.83 -7.12
C VAL A 111 1.86 -0.62 -6.94
N THR A 112 1.72 0.18 -7.99
CA THR A 112 0.87 1.37 -8.01
C THR A 112 0.21 1.55 -9.37
N ARG A 113 -0.94 2.25 -9.38
CA ARG A 113 -1.54 2.81 -10.60
C ARG A 113 -1.02 4.22 -10.92
N ASN A 114 -0.40 4.90 -9.96
CA ASN A 114 0.11 6.27 -10.05
C ASN A 114 1.56 6.31 -10.55
N THR A 115 1.89 5.58 -11.61
CA THR A 115 3.28 5.44 -12.09
C THR A 115 4.00 6.76 -12.36
N ARG A 116 3.25 7.83 -12.68
CA ARG A 116 3.78 9.17 -12.91
C ARG A 116 4.48 9.77 -11.70
N ASP A 117 3.94 9.53 -10.51
CA ASP A 117 4.41 10.17 -9.27
C ASP A 117 5.68 9.46 -8.74
N TYR A 118 5.97 8.27 -9.26
CA TYR A 118 7.13 7.44 -8.89
C TYR A 118 8.23 7.39 -9.97
N LYS A 119 8.11 8.18 -11.05
CA LYS A 119 9.03 8.12 -12.22
C LYS A 119 10.51 8.36 -11.90
N ASN A 120 10.79 9.20 -10.91
CA ASN A 120 12.16 9.59 -10.54
C ASN A 120 12.67 8.81 -9.33
N THR A 121 12.08 7.65 -9.05
CA THR A 121 12.39 6.85 -7.87
C THR A 121 13.27 5.64 -8.23
N MET A 122 13.88 5.02 -7.21
CA MET A 122 14.79 3.89 -7.40
C MET A 122 14.08 2.52 -7.37
N LEU A 123 12.85 2.47 -6.82
CA LEU A 123 12.08 1.24 -6.79
C LEU A 123 11.36 1.06 -8.14
N PRO A 124 11.49 -0.12 -8.78
CA PRO A 124 10.78 -0.43 -10.01
C PRO A 124 9.28 -0.68 -9.76
#